data_AF-A0A8I1PDH1-F1
#
_entry.id   AF-A0A8I1PDH1-F1
#
_cell.length_a   1.000
_cell.length_b   1.000
_cell.length_c   1.000
_cell.angle_alpha   90.00
_cell.angle_beta   90.00
_cell.angle_gamma   90.00
#
_symmetry.space_group_name_H-M   'P 1'
#
loop_
_entity.id
_entity.type
_entity.pdbx_description
1 polymer ?
#
loop_
_entity_poly.entity_id
_entity_poly.type
_entity_poly.pdbx_seq_one_letter_code
_entity_poly.pdbx_strand_id
1 'polypeptide(L)'
;MTAAIDAPLPRLLPDAAGAFTLDADMLAARFGWPAAEMEELIRRGMVASLVERGEGEDAGRWRLSVRCGNRRWRAVVDAEGTILDQQVTIVPPQMTGPATQGAARGPRSTR
;
A
#
# COMPACT_ATOMS: atom_id res chain seq x y z
N MET A 1 -13.17 14.18 15.80
CA MET A 1 -12.61 15.04 14.74
C MET A 1 -12.30 14.12 13.57
N THR A 2 -13.27 13.92 12.69
CA THR A 2 -13.22 12.94 11.59
C THR A 2 -12.69 13.66 10.36
N ALA A 3 -11.38 13.56 10.12
CA ALA A 3 -10.75 14.19 8.97
C ALA A 3 -11.02 13.36 7.70
N ALA A 4 -11.85 13.95 6.85
CA ALA A 4 -11.81 13.92 5.39
C ALA A 4 -11.35 12.61 4.72
N ILE A 5 -12.33 11.75 4.43
CA ILE A 5 -12.26 10.83 3.27
C ILE A 5 -11.91 11.57 1.95
N ASP A 6 -12.05 12.90 1.91
CA ASP A 6 -11.78 13.79 0.77
C ASP A 6 -10.48 14.61 0.89
N ALA A 7 -9.55 14.26 1.80
CA ALA A 7 -8.26 14.95 1.84
C ALA A 7 -7.53 14.76 0.49
N PRO A 8 -6.93 15.84 -0.09
CA PRO A 8 -6.22 15.76 -1.36
C PRO A 8 -5.13 14.70 -1.26
N LEU A 9 -5.10 13.82 -2.26
CA LEU A 9 -4.16 12.71 -2.30
C LEU A 9 -2.74 13.25 -2.40
N PRO A 10 -1.83 12.91 -1.48
CA PRO A 10 -0.44 13.26 -1.63
C PRO A 10 0.12 12.55 -2.86
N ARG A 11 1.13 13.16 -3.48
CA ARG A 11 1.87 12.50 -4.55
C ARG A 11 2.74 11.43 -3.93
N LEU A 12 2.60 10.21 -4.41
CA LEU A 12 3.35 9.06 -3.94
C LEU A 12 4.42 8.74 -4.96
N LEU A 13 5.67 9.08 -4.66
CA LEU A 13 6.79 8.74 -5.51
C LEU A 13 7.51 7.50 -4.98
N PRO A 14 7.92 6.57 -5.86
CA PRO A 14 8.77 5.48 -5.45
C PRO A 14 10.16 6.02 -5.06
N ASP A 15 10.77 5.45 -4.03
CA ASP A 15 12.17 5.69 -3.74
C ASP A 15 13.09 4.91 -4.72
N ALA A 16 14.40 5.04 -4.55
CA ALA A 16 15.38 4.36 -5.40
C ALA A 16 15.25 2.82 -5.39
N ALA A 17 14.70 2.22 -4.32
CA ALA A 17 14.40 0.80 -4.21
C ALA A 17 12.99 0.43 -4.71
N GLY A 18 12.17 1.39 -5.13
CA GLY A 18 10.81 1.17 -5.61
C GLY A 18 9.76 0.98 -4.51
N ALA A 19 10.06 1.36 -3.27
CA ALA A 19 9.08 1.40 -2.19
C ALA A 19 8.40 2.77 -2.12
N PHE A 20 7.18 2.78 -1.56
CA PHE A 20 6.39 3.99 -1.39
C PHE A 20 6.20 4.27 0.08
N THR A 21 6.35 5.53 0.47
CA THR A 21 6.05 5.98 1.83
C THR A 21 4.61 6.45 1.89
N LEU A 22 3.83 5.85 2.80
CA LEU A 22 2.44 6.19 3.03
C LEU A 22 2.28 6.76 4.44
N ASP A 23 1.63 7.91 4.56
CA ASP A 23 1.32 8.50 5.86
C ASP A 23 0.27 7.66 6.61
N ALA A 24 0.52 7.42 7.90
CA ALA A 24 -0.39 6.67 8.76
C ALA A 24 -1.75 7.39 8.90
N ASP A 25 -1.74 8.72 9.02
CA ASP A 25 -2.95 9.54 9.09
C ASP A 25 -3.81 9.42 7.82
N MET A 26 -3.15 9.46 6.65
CA MET A 26 -3.81 9.24 5.37
C MET A 26 -4.47 7.86 5.33
N LEU A 27 -3.73 6.79 5.67
CA LEU A 27 -4.29 5.44 5.67
C LEU A 27 -5.44 5.32 6.67
N ALA A 28 -5.30 5.86 7.88
CA ALA A 28 -6.33 5.84 8.90
C ALA A 28 -7.63 6.48 8.40
N ALA A 29 -7.55 7.66 7.77
CA ALA A 29 -8.70 8.33 7.16
C ALA A 29 -9.40 7.46 6.11
N ARG A 30 -8.66 6.72 5.27
CA ARG A 30 -9.25 5.83 4.25
C ARG A 30 -9.87 4.57 4.86
N PHE A 31 -9.29 4.02 5.93
CA PHE A 31 -9.87 2.90 6.66
C PHE A 31 -11.03 3.31 7.60
N GLY A 32 -11.22 4.61 7.81
CA GLY A 32 -12.20 5.15 8.77
C GLY A 32 -11.77 4.92 10.22
N TRP A 33 -10.48 4.87 10.48
CA TRP A 33 -9.88 4.65 11.79
C TRP A 33 -9.19 5.92 12.29
N PRO A 34 -9.03 6.09 13.62
CA PRO A 34 -8.19 7.16 14.15
C PRO A 34 -6.71 6.88 13.83
N ALA A 35 -5.93 7.94 13.58
CA ALA A 35 -4.50 7.83 13.26
C ALA A 35 -3.73 7.02 14.31
N ALA A 36 -4.02 7.24 15.60
CA ALA A 36 -3.41 6.50 16.70
C ALA A 36 -3.64 4.97 16.63
N GLU A 37 -4.81 4.51 16.18
CA GLU A 37 -5.05 3.07 15.99
C GLU A 37 -4.26 2.53 14.81
N MET A 38 -4.19 3.29 13.70
CA MET A 38 -3.38 2.88 12.55
C MET A 38 -1.89 2.79 12.92
N GLU A 39 -1.37 3.78 13.63
CA GLU A 39 0.01 3.76 14.13
C GLU A 39 0.30 2.58 15.04
N GLU A 40 -0.62 2.26 15.95
CA GLU A 40 -0.48 1.09 16.83
C GLU A 40 -0.51 -0.22 16.01
N LEU A 41 -1.37 -0.34 15.02
CA LEU A 41 -1.41 -1.51 14.14
C LEU A 41 -0.12 -1.65 13.32
N ILE A 42 0.43 -0.55 12.80
CA ILE A 42 1.72 -0.53 12.11
C ILE A 42 2.84 -0.96 13.07
N ARG A 43 2.88 -0.36 14.27
CA ARG A 43 3.87 -0.67 15.31
C ARG A 43 3.84 -2.13 15.72
N ARG A 44 2.65 -2.72 15.77
CA ARG A 44 2.44 -4.15 16.08
C ARG A 44 2.70 -5.09 14.90
N GLY A 45 3.05 -4.56 13.71
CA GLY A 45 3.26 -5.37 12.51
C GLY A 45 1.99 -6.03 11.96
N MET A 46 0.82 -5.49 12.32
CA MET A 46 -0.51 -6.00 11.90
C MET A 46 -0.95 -5.45 10.53
N VAL A 47 -0.12 -4.59 9.94
CA VAL A 47 -0.32 -3.97 8.63
C VAL A 47 0.62 -4.61 7.63
N ALA A 48 0.05 -5.23 6.59
CA ALA A 48 0.82 -5.79 5.49
C ALA A 48 0.70 -4.86 4.27
N SER A 49 1.83 -4.33 3.80
CA SER A 49 1.90 -3.56 2.56
C SER A 49 2.54 -4.38 1.43
N LEU A 50 2.01 -4.22 0.22
CA LEU A 50 2.53 -4.80 -1.00
C LEU A 50 2.55 -3.72 -2.07
N VAL A 51 3.68 -3.62 -2.77
CA VAL A 51 3.87 -2.74 -3.91
C VAL A 51 4.12 -3.63 -5.11
N GLU A 52 3.27 -3.49 -6.13
CA GLU A 52 3.43 -4.17 -7.41
C GLU A 52 3.76 -3.11 -8.46
N ARG A 53 4.94 -3.22 -9.06
CA ARG A 53 5.34 -2.37 -10.19
C ARG A 53 4.76 -2.96 -11.47
N GLY A 54 4.06 -2.14 -12.24
CA GLY A 54 3.62 -2.50 -13.58
C GLY A 54 4.80 -2.61 -14.54
N GLU A 55 4.76 -3.62 -15.39
CA GLU A 55 5.74 -3.89 -16.46
C GLU A 55 5.02 -3.93 -17.81
N GLY A 56 5.75 -3.76 -18.92
CA GLY A 56 5.17 -3.79 -20.26
C GLY A 56 4.20 -2.63 -20.51
N GLU A 57 2.94 -2.94 -20.83
CA GLU A 57 1.87 -1.96 -21.09
C GLU A 57 1.44 -1.18 -19.83
N ASP A 58 1.81 -1.70 -18.66
CA ASP A 58 1.64 -1.06 -17.34
C ASP A 58 2.94 -0.41 -16.84
N ALA A 59 3.99 -0.33 -17.67
CA ALA A 59 5.23 0.30 -17.28
C ALA A 59 5.00 1.76 -16.85
N GLY A 60 5.43 2.07 -15.62
CA GLY A 60 5.21 3.38 -15.01
C GLY A 60 3.89 3.52 -14.24
N ARG A 61 3.16 2.42 -14.02
CA ARG A 61 2.09 2.35 -13.03
C ARG A 61 2.52 1.50 -11.84
N TRP A 62 2.09 1.85 -10.64
CA TRP A 62 2.28 1.04 -9.44
C TRP A 62 0.94 0.77 -8.78
N ARG A 63 0.77 -0.47 -8.36
CA ARG A 63 -0.38 -0.87 -7.56
C ARG A 63 0.07 -1.06 -6.12
N LEU A 64 -0.41 -0.18 -5.25
CA LEU A 64 -0.22 -0.25 -3.82
C LEU A 64 -1.35 -1.05 -3.21
N SER A 65 -1.04 -1.91 -2.25
CA SER A 65 -2.01 -2.71 -1.53
C SER A 65 -1.62 -2.79 -0.07
N VAL A 66 -2.47 -2.24 0.80
CA VAL A 66 -2.29 -2.27 2.25
C VAL A 66 -3.42 -3.08 2.84
N ARG A 67 -3.09 -4.14 3.58
CA ARG A 67 -4.05 -5.01 4.27
C ARG A 67 -3.91 -4.84 5.77
N CYS A 68 -5.04 -4.63 6.43
CA CYS A 68 -5.18 -4.57 7.88
C CYS A 68 -6.34 -5.49 8.28
N GLY A 69 -6.03 -6.67 8.86
CA GLY A 69 -7.05 -7.66 9.24
C GLY A 69 -7.88 -8.16 8.04
N ASN A 70 -9.17 -7.82 8.03
CA ASN A 70 -10.14 -8.15 6.98
C ASN A 70 -10.38 -7.01 5.97
N ARG A 71 -9.66 -5.90 6.05
CA ARG A 71 -9.77 -4.78 5.11
C ARG A 71 -8.50 -4.68 4.27
N ARG A 72 -8.66 -4.35 2.99
CA ARG A 72 -7.57 -4.07 2.06
C ARG A 72 -7.85 -2.75 1.36
N TRP A 73 -6.95 -1.79 1.55
CA TRP A 73 -6.86 -0.60 0.71
C TRP A 73 -5.98 -0.91 -0.49
N ARG A 74 -6.42 -0.50 -1.68
CA ARG A 74 -5.68 -0.61 -2.93
C ARG A 74 -5.65 0.76 -3.58
N ALA A 75 -4.50 1.15 -4.12
CA ALA A 75 -4.36 2.34 -4.94
C ALA A 75 -3.53 2.06 -6.19
N VAL A 76 -3.83 2.77 -7.27
CA VAL A 76 -3.05 2.79 -8.52
C VAL A 76 -2.40 4.15 -8.63
N VAL A 77 -1.09 4.18 -8.80
CA VAL A 77 -0.26 5.38 -8.89
C VAL A 77 0.41 5.42 -10.25
N ASP A 78 0.50 6.59 -10.88
CA ASP A 78 1.23 6.81 -12.14
C ASP A 78 2.71 7.18 -11.92
N ALA A 79 3.42 7.40 -13.02
CA ALA A 79 4.85 7.79 -13.07
C ALA A 79 5.13 9.15 -12.42
N GLU A 80 4.14 10.02 -12.35
CA GLU A 80 4.23 11.35 -11.76
C GLU A 80 3.87 11.35 -10.27
N GLY A 81 3.54 10.18 -9.73
CA GLY A 81 3.12 9.97 -8.35
C GLY A 81 1.66 10.31 -8.09
N THR A 82 0.85 10.49 -9.12
CA THR A 82 -0.59 10.78 -9.00
C THR A 82 -1.34 9.49 -8.72
N ILE A 83 -2.19 9.49 -7.71
CA ILE A 83 -3.10 8.39 -7.42
C ILE A 83 -4.26 8.46 -8.41
N LEU A 84 -4.29 7.53 -9.37
CA LEU A 84 -5.31 7.43 -10.41
C LEU A 84 -6.61 6.80 -9.90
N ASP A 85 -6.48 5.77 -9.06
CA ASP A 85 -7.62 5.04 -8.47
C ASP A 85 -7.28 4.62 -7.04
N GLN A 86 -8.29 4.57 -6.17
CA GLN A 86 -8.17 3.98 -4.85
C GLN A 86 -9.49 3.37 -4.40
N GLN A 87 -9.41 2.29 -3.62
CA GLN A 87 -10.57 1.60 -3.11
C GLN A 87 -10.25 0.83 -1.84
N VAL A 88 -11.21 0.79 -0.91
CA VAL A 88 -11.17 -0.07 0.27
C VAL A 88 -12.14 -1.22 0.03
N THR A 89 -11.62 -2.44 0.14
CA THR A 89 -12.40 -3.67 0.00
C THR A 89 -12.31 -4.48 1.27
N ILE A 90 -13.42 -5.11 1.66
CA ILE A 90 -13.41 -6.11 2.72
C ILE A 90 -12.97 -7.41 2.06
N VAL A 91 -11.83 -7.94 2.50
CA VAL A 91 -11.27 -9.20 2.01
C VAL A 91 -11.53 -10.30 3.03
N PRO A 92 -11.96 -11.49 2.59
CA PRO A 92 -12.10 -12.62 3.50
C PRO A 92 -10.76 -12.92 4.20
N PRO A 93 -10.79 -13.54 5.39
CA PRO A 93 -9.58 -14.03 6.03
C PRO A 93 -8.90 -15.00 5.06
N GLN A 94 -7.69 -14.66 4.64
CA GLN A 94 -6.89 -15.58 3.84
C GLN A 94 -6.45 -16.72 4.76
N MET A 95 -6.95 -17.93 4.50
CA MET A 95 -6.29 -19.15 4.97
C MET A 95 -4.94 -19.19 4.25
N THR A 96 -3.90 -18.66 4.91
CA THR A 96 -2.59 -18.55 4.29
C THR A 96 -1.93 -19.93 4.30
N GLY A 97 -2.08 -20.69 3.21
CA GLY A 97 -1.08 -21.69 2.83
C GLY A 97 0.28 -21.00 2.65
N PRO A 98 1.41 -21.72 2.70
CA PRO A 98 2.73 -21.10 2.79
C PRO A 98 2.88 -20.03 1.73
N ALA A 99 3.11 -18.80 2.19
CA ALA A 99 3.35 -17.67 1.33
C ALA A 99 4.63 -17.97 0.55
N THR A 100 4.50 -18.44 -0.70
CA THR A 100 5.46 -18.13 -1.75
C THR A 100 5.39 -16.62 -1.91
N GLN A 101 6.07 -15.93 -1.00
CA GLN A 101 6.28 -14.50 -1.06
C GLN A 101 7.14 -14.30 -2.31
N GLY A 102 6.51 -13.79 -3.36
CA GLY A 102 7.17 -13.44 -4.61
C GLY A 102 8.33 -12.52 -4.30
N ALA A 103 9.52 -13.11 -4.30
CA ALA A 103 10.77 -12.40 -4.37
C ALA A 103 10.79 -11.67 -5.72
N ALA A 104 10.46 -10.39 -5.71
CA ALA A 104 11.06 -9.42 -6.62
C ALA A 104 12.13 -8.62 -5.85
N ARG A 105 12.99 -9.35 -5.12
CA ARG A 105 14.38 -8.93 -4.96
C ARG A 105 15.07 -9.38 -6.25
N GLY A 106 15.36 -8.43 -7.13
CA GLY A 106 16.25 -8.67 -8.26
C GLY A 106 17.57 -9.30 -7.78
N PRO A 107 18.27 -10.05 -8.65
CA PRO A 107 19.46 -10.78 -8.27
C PRO A 107 20.50 -9.83 -7.66
N ARG A 108 20.94 -10.15 -6.44
CA ARG A 108 22.22 -9.65 -5.92
C ARG A 108 23.28 -10.08 -6.91
N SER A 109 23.87 -9.11 -7.61
CA SER A 109 25.04 -9.33 -8.45
C SER A 109 26.13 -10.02 -7.64
N THR A 110 26.52 -11.19 -8.11
CA THR A 110 27.70 -11.94 -7.71
C THR A 110 28.95 -11.09 -7.91
N ARG A 111 29.80 -11.01 -6.89
CA ARG A 111 31.24 -10.87 -7.08
C ARG A 111 31.97 -11.62 -5.98
#